data_AF-A0A7S2DQP3-F1
#
_entry.id   AF-A0A7S2DQP3-F1
#
_cell.length_a   1.000
_cell.length_b   1.000
_cell.length_c   1.000
_cell.angle_alpha   90.00
_cell.angle_beta   90.00
_cell.angle_gamma   90.00
#
_symmetry.space_group_name_H-M   'P 1'
#
loop_
_entity.id
_entity.type
_entity.pdbx_description
1 polymer ?
#
loop_
_entity_poly.entity_id
_entity_poly.type
_entity_poly.pdbx_seq_one_letter_code
_entity_poly.pdbx_strand_id
1 'polypeptide(L)'
;HEHYSTLAIGKVIKFFEDAQESCRKGKADRNTVLLVAVPRHLLSALIEVHPALAVMAPQQIELADYSLEELAQLLKVQVANRGFVLDDPITDVRIAEILRPALGRCPEGKGGKILVAKLVDEAINRQTDRVHASDTRSRASLLTLTEADLLVDDSAPHKSAEAIDVILAKLDGVIGLAGVKDHVKSLVAQLQISQKKKEMGVKGSSSGATMHMVFSGNPGTGKTTIARLVAELLSGLGYLRRGHLVETDRAGLVAQYVGQTAIKTRTVVESAVGGMLFVDEAYALVKDAKDSFGREALDTLIKLVEDMRDEIVVVLAGYPKEMNELMAHNPGVRSRFPTVITFEDYCLD
;
A
#
# COMPACT_ATOMS: atom_id res chain seq x y z
N HIS A 1 -10.37 -14.76 2.14
CA HIS A 1 -10.36 -14.58 0.67
C HIS A 1 -11.66 -15.03 0.01
N GLU A 2 -12.37 -16.05 0.51
CA GLU A 2 -13.62 -16.55 -0.10
C GLU A 2 -14.91 -15.72 0.15
N HIS A 3 -14.98 -14.90 1.20
CA HIS A 3 -16.22 -14.16 1.55
C HIS A 3 -16.38 -12.78 0.88
N TYR A 4 -15.29 -12.12 0.49
CA TYR A 4 -15.35 -10.79 -0.15
C TYR A 4 -15.61 -10.85 -1.66
N SER A 5 -15.32 -11.99 -2.30
CA SER A 5 -15.72 -12.23 -3.70
C SER A 5 -17.25 -12.27 -3.80
N THR A 6 -17.93 -12.92 -2.85
CA THR A 6 -19.39 -13.13 -2.88
C THR A 6 -20.20 -11.82 -2.83
N LEU A 7 -19.76 -10.81 -2.09
CA LEU A 7 -20.49 -9.54 -1.92
C LEU A 7 -20.33 -8.60 -3.13
N ALA A 8 -19.13 -8.52 -3.71
CA ALA A 8 -18.89 -7.77 -4.93
C ALA A 8 -19.58 -8.43 -6.13
N ILE A 9 -19.53 -9.77 -6.18
CA ILE A 9 -20.30 -10.58 -7.13
C ILE A 9 -21.80 -10.32 -6.94
N GLY A 10 -22.32 -10.30 -5.71
CA GLY A 10 -23.72 -9.98 -5.38
C GLY A 10 -24.22 -8.64 -5.92
N LYS A 11 -23.40 -7.57 -5.84
CA LYS A 11 -23.76 -6.25 -6.40
C LYS A 11 -23.76 -6.24 -7.93
N VAL A 12 -22.79 -6.92 -8.55
CA VAL A 12 -22.74 -7.11 -9.99
C VAL A 12 -24.00 -7.88 -10.42
N ILE A 13 -24.32 -8.99 -9.76
CA ILE A 13 -25.53 -9.81 -10.01
C ILE A 13 -26.81 -8.98 -9.95
N LYS A 14 -27.00 -8.17 -8.90
CA LYS A 14 -28.21 -7.35 -8.76
C LYS A 14 -28.34 -6.34 -9.90
N PHE A 15 -27.24 -5.71 -10.30
CA PHE A 15 -27.21 -4.83 -11.47
C PHE A 15 -27.56 -5.56 -12.77
N PHE A 16 -27.13 -6.82 -12.90
CA PHE A 16 -27.45 -7.69 -14.03
C PHE A 16 -28.93 -8.11 -14.08
N GLU A 17 -29.52 -8.49 -12.95
CA GLU A 17 -30.94 -8.85 -12.84
C GLU A 17 -31.83 -7.63 -13.12
N ASP A 18 -31.48 -6.47 -12.58
CA ASP A 18 -32.17 -5.21 -12.83
C ASP A 18 -32.11 -4.80 -14.32
N ALA A 19 -30.95 -5.01 -14.97
CA ALA A 19 -30.77 -4.75 -16.40
C ALA A 19 -31.58 -5.73 -17.28
N GLN A 20 -31.61 -7.03 -16.95
CA GLN A 20 -32.45 -8.01 -17.63
C GLN A 20 -33.94 -7.71 -17.48
N GLU A 21 -34.37 -7.32 -16.29
CA GLU A 21 -35.76 -6.97 -16.01
C GLU A 21 -36.18 -5.71 -16.78
N SER A 22 -35.27 -4.73 -16.91
CA SER A 22 -35.47 -3.53 -17.73
C SER A 22 -35.55 -3.84 -19.24
N CYS A 23 -34.71 -4.75 -19.75
CA CYS A 23 -34.78 -5.27 -21.12
C CYS A 23 -36.09 -6.04 -21.39
N ARG A 24 -36.50 -6.94 -20.47
CA ARG A 24 -37.77 -7.70 -20.58
C ARG A 24 -39.00 -6.80 -20.56
N LYS A 25 -38.97 -5.71 -19.80
CA LYS A 25 -40.05 -4.71 -19.73
C LYS A 25 -40.05 -3.73 -20.91
N GLY A 26 -39.21 -3.93 -21.93
CA GLY A 26 -39.16 -3.10 -23.14
C GLY A 26 -38.67 -1.67 -22.91
N LYS A 27 -38.00 -1.41 -21.77
CA LYS A 27 -37.49 -0.07 -21.39
C LYS A 27 -36.03 0.16 -21.77
N ALA A 28 -35.29 -0.90 -22.09
CA ALA A 28 -33.89 -0.78 -22.51
C ALA A 28 -33.79 -0.61 -24.02
N ASP A 29 -33.03 0.41 -24.44
CA ASP A 29 -32.72 0.65 -25.84
C ASP A 29 -31.88 -0.50 -26.40
N ARG A 30 -32.18 -0.97 -27.62
CA ARG A 30 -31.54 -2.16 -28.26
C ARG A 30 -30.02 -2.02 -28.48
N ASN A 31 -29.44 -0.86 -28.17
CA ASN A 31 -28.03 -0.51 -28.35
C ASN A 31 -27.20 -0.52 -27.07
N THR A 32 -27.69 -1.06 -25.95
CA THR A 32 -26.91 -1.07 -24.70
C THR A 32 -25.85 -2.19 -24.71
N VAL A 33 -24.57 -1.82 -24.71
CA VAL A 33 -23.43 -2.75 -24.62
C VAL A 33 -22.99 -2.87 -23.17
N LEU A 34 -22.82 -4.09 -22.68
CA LEU A 34 -22.38 -4.37 -21.31
C LEU A 34 -20.95 -4.91 -21.31
N LEU A 35 -20.06 -4.23 -20.58
CA LEU A 35 -18.67 -4.63 -20.40
C LEU A 35 -18.45 -5.12 -18.96
N VAL A 36 -17.90 -6.32 -18.82
CA VAL A 36 -17.63 -6.97 -17.53
C VAL A 36 -16.14 -7.20 -17.41
N ALA A 37 -15.49 -6.54 -16.46
CA ALA A 37 -14.08 -6.72 -16.17
C ALA A 37 -13.91 -7.48 -14.85
N VAL A 38 -13.38 -8.71 -14.93
CA VAL A 38 -13.14 -9.57 -13.76
C VAL A 38 -11.73 -10.18 -13.81
N PRO A 39 -11.09 -10.42 -12.66
CA PRO A 39 -9.82 -11.16 -12.62
C PRO A 39 -9.98 -12.56 -13.22
N ARG A 40 -8.98 -13.03 -13.96
CA ARG A 40 -9.00 -14.32 -14.68
C ARG A 40 -9.40 -15.50 -13.78
N HIS A 41 -8.83 -15.56 -12.57
CA HIS A 41 -9.10 -16.63 -11.60
C HIS A 41 -10.53 -16.61 -11.02
N LEU A 42 -11.28 -15.53 -11.17
CA LEU A 42 -12.66 -15.41 -10.68
C LEU A 42 -13.70 -15.64 -11.76
N LEU A 43 -13.32 -15.63 -13.04
CA LEU A 43 -14.26 -15.74 -14.15
C LEU A 43 -14.97 -17.11 -14.17
N SER A 44 -14.23 -18.20 -13.96
CA SER A 44 -14.79 -19.55 -13.95
C SER A 44 -15.80 -19.74 -12.82
N ALA A 45 -15.44 -19.32 -11.61
CA ALA A 45 -16.34 -19.36 -10.45
C ALA A 45 -17.58 -18.49 -10.66
N LEU A 46 -17.44 -17.32 -11.30
CA LEU A 46 -18.56 -16.43 -11.60
C LEU A 46 -19.54 -17.05 -12.61
N ILE A 47 -19.04 -17.72 -13.65
CA ILE A 47 -19.86 -18.40 -14.66
C ILE A 47 -20.56 -19.63 -14.06
N GLU A 48 -19.88 -20.38 -13.21
CA GLU A 48 -20.45 -21.56 -12.54
C GLU A 48 -21.61 -21.19 -11.62
N VAL A 49 -21.46 -20.11 -10.85
CA VAL A 49 -22.53 -19.60 -9.99
C VAL A 49 -23.65 -18.96 -10.83
N HIS A 50 -23.34 -18.37 -11.99
CA HIS A 50 -24.32 -17.71 -12.86
C HIS A 50 -24.15 -18.04 -14.36
N PRO A 51 -24.76 -19.15 -14.83
CA PRO A 51 -24.63 -19.59 -16.23
C PRO A 51 -25.16 -18.58 -17.26
N ALA A 52 -26.08 -17.69 -16.86
CA ALA A 52 -26.63 -16.66 -17.73
C ALA A 52 -25.57 -15.67 -18.25
N LEU A 53 -24.47 -15.46 -17.52
CA LEU A 53 -23.38 -14.58 -17.94
C LEU A 53 -22.68 -15.10 -19.21
N ALA A 54 -22.53 -16.42 -19.35
CA ALA A 54 -21.93 -17.02 -20.53
C ALA A 54 -22.79 -16.80 -21.80
N VAL A 55 -24.11 -16.68 -21.64
CA VAL A 55 -25.05 -16.45 -22.75
C VAL A 55 -25.13 -14.97 -23.12
N MET A 56 -25.05 -14.07 -22.14
CA MET A 56 -25.20 -12.62 -22.34
C MET A 56 -23.90 -11.92 -22.74
N ALA A 57 -22.76 -12.43 -22.30
CA ALA A 57 -21.44 -11.92 -22.66
C ALA A 57 -20.64 -13.02 -23.38
N PRO A 58 -21.06 -13.43 -24.60
CA PRO A 58 -20.41 -14.52 -25.34
C PRO A 58 -19.01 -14.13 -25.81
N GLN A 59 -18.73 -12.84 -25.97
CA GLN A 59 -17.40 -12.34 -26.31
C GLN A 59 -16.56 -12.18 -25.04
N GLN A 60 -15.66 -13.12 -24.83
CA GLN A 60 -14.66 -13.06 -23.76
C GLN A 60 -13.35 -12.55 -24.35
N ILE A 61 -12.90 -11.39 -23.88
CA ILE A 61 -11.61 -10.83 -24.25
C ILE A 61 -10.67 -11.01 -23.06
N GLU A 62 -9.65 -11.84 -23.23
CA GLU A 62 -8.58 -11.95 -22.25
C GLU A 62 -7.58 -10.82 -22.48
N LEU A 63 -7.44 -9.95 -21.49
CA LEU A 63 -6.39 -8.94 -21.47
C LEU A 63 -5.14 -9.60 -20.90
N ALA A 64 -4.18 -9.90 -21.76
CA ALA A 64 -2.88 -10.40 -21.34
C ALA A 64 -2.14 -9.35 -20.50
N ASP A 65 -1.27 -9.83 -19.61
CA ASP A 65 -0.31 -8.96 -18.94
C ASP A 65 0.66 -8.35 -19.96
N TYR A 66 1.10 -7.13 -19.68
CA TYR A 66 2.10 -6.46 -20.50
C TYR A 66 3.39 -7.28 -20.53
N SER A 67 3.91 -7.51 -21.73
CA SER A 67 5.25 -8.01 -21.95
C SER A 67 6.31 -6.98 -21.47
N LEU A 68 7.54 -7.44 -21.24
CA LEU A 68 8.65 -6.55 -20.86
C LEU A 68 8.90 -5.45 -21.91
N GLU A 69 8.69 -5.77 -23.19
CA GLU A 69 8.83 -4.82 -24.29
C GLU A 69 7.74 -3.75 -24.24
N GLU A 70 6.48 -4.13 -24.01
CA GLU A 70 5.38 -3.19 -23.86
C GLU A 70 5.53 -2.33 -22.59
N LEU A 71 6.07 -2.88 -21.50
CA LEU A 71 6.38 -2.10 -20.30
C LEU A 71 7.49 -1.08 -20.53
N ALA A 72 8.52 -1.43 -21.32
CA ALA A 72 9.57 -0.48 -21.70
C ALA A 72 9.00 0.66 -22.56
N GLN A 73 8.13 0.34 -23.53
CA GLN A 73 7.42 1.34 -24.32
C GLN A 73 6.51 2.22 -23.46
N LEU A 74 5.78 1.61 -22.53
CA LEU A 74 4.92 2.33 -21.59
C LEU A 74 5.73 3.31 -20.73
N LEU A 75 6.92 2.92 -20.29
CA LEU A 75 7.82 3.78 -19.52
C LEU A 75 8.20 5.02 -20.33
N LYS A 76 8.62 4.85 -21.59
CA LYS A 76 8.95 5.96 -22.49
C LYS A 76 7.78 6.93 -22.66
N VAL A 77 6.58 6.41 -22.91
CA VAL A 77 5.35 7.23 -23.04
C VAL A 77 5.09 8.01 -21.75
N GLN A 78 5.25 7.37 -20.59
CA GLN A 78 5.02 8.00 -19.30
C GLN A 78 6.06 9.06 -18.92
N VAL A 79 7.31 8.88 -19.31
CA VAL A 79 8.39 9.88 -19.15
C VAL A 79 8.08 11.10 -20.01
N ALA A 80 7.76 10.89 -21.29
CA ALA A 80 7.42 11.96 -22.23
C ALA A 80 6.17 12.75 -21.80
N ASN A 81 5.12 12.06 -21.34
CA ASN A 81 3.89 12.71 -20.85
C ASN A 81 4.13 13.58 -19.62
N ARG A 82 5.16 13.29 -18.81
CA ARG A 82 5.57 14.10 -17.66
C ARG A 82 6.56 15.21 -18.04
N GLY A 83 6.90 15.37 -19.33
CA GLY A 83 7.77 16.42 -19.84
C GLY A 83 9.27 16.12 -19.74
N PHE A 84 9.64 14.87 -19.46
CA PHE A 84 11.04 14.42 -19.37
C PHE A 84 11.45 13.67 -20.64
N VAL A 85 12.76 13.53 -20.84
CA VAL A 85 13.38 12.75 -21.92
C VAL A 85 14.35 11.76 -21.28
N LEU A 86 14.45 10.56 -21.84
CA LEU A 86 15.46 9.59 -21.43
C LEU A 86 16.79 9.93 -22.11
N ASP A 87 17.89 9.80 -21.39
CA ASP A 87 19.23 9.96 -21.95
C ASP A 87 19.48 8.94 -23.07
N ASP A 88 20.25 9.33 -24.10
CA ASP A 88 20.53 8.51 -25.30
C ASP A 88 21.09 7.09 -25.04
N PRO A 89 21.86 6.80 -23.97
CA PRO A 89 22.29 5.42 -23.69
C PRO A 89 21.15 4.48 -23.24
N ILE A 90 19.96 4.98 -22.92
CA ILE A 90 18.87 4.20 -22.35
C ILE A 90 18.05 3.53 -23.47
N THR A 91 18.49 2.35 -23.89
CA THR A 91 17.79 1.53 -24.89
C THR A 91 16.58 0.79 -24.31
N ASP A 92 15.64 0.34 -25.15
CA ASP A 92 14.50 -0.50 -24.72
C ASP A 92 14.97 -1.80 -24.06
N VAL A 93 16.05 -2.38 -24.55
CA VAL A 93 16.69 -3.56 -23.96
C VAL A 93 17.14 -3.25 -22.54
N ARG A 94 17.76 -2.08 -22.32
CA ARG A 94 18.23 -1.68 -20.99
C ARG A 94 17.07 -1.43 -20.04
N ILE A 95 16.00 -0.78 -20.51
CA ILE A 95 14.78 -0.58 -19.71
C ILE A 95 14.17 -1.93 -19.32
N ALA A 96 14.10 -2.89 -20.25
CA ALA A 96 13.60 -4.23 -19.96
C ALA A 96 14.47 -4.97 -18.93
N GLU A 97 15.80 -4.80 -18.97
CA GLU A 97 16.71 -5.34 -17.95
C GLU A 97 16.49 -4.72 -16.57
N ILE A 98 16.24 -3.41 -16.50
CA ILE A 98 15.92 -2.70 -15.25
C ILE A 98 14.59 -3.19 -14.66
N LEU A 99 13.59 -3.44 -15.51
CA LEU A 99 12.25 -3.87 -15.09
C LEU A 99 12.18 -5.36 -14.72
N ARG A 100 13.03 -6.21 -15.31
CA ARG A 100 12.98 -7.67 -15.13
C ARG A 100 13.02 -8.12 -13.66
N PRO A 101 13.93 -7.62 -12.79
CA PRO A 101 13.96 -7.98 -11.37
C PRO A 101 12.70 -7.55 -10.61
N ALA A 102 12.17 -6.37 -10.93
CA ALA A 102 11.02 -5.80 -10.24
C ALA A 102 9.70 -6.47 -10.67
N LEU A 103 9.59 -6.88 -11.93
CA LEU A 103 8.44 -7.63 -12.42
C LEU A 103 8.34 -9.03 -11.81
N GLY A 104 9.49 -9.70 -11.58
CA GLY A 104 9.53 -11.02 -10.93
C GLY A 104 9.04 -11.03 -9.46
N ARG A 105 8.83 -9.86 -8.86
CA ARG A 105 8.28 -9.69 -7.50
C ARG A 105 6.80 -9.30 -7.49
N CYS A 106 6.23 -8.99 -8.64
CA CYS A 106 4.84 -8.57 -8.75
C CYS A 106 3.89 -9.78 -8.88
N PRO A 107 2.73 -9.79 -8.21
CA PRO A 107 1.67 -10.75 -8.49
C PRO A 107 1.12 -10.57 -9.92
N GLU A 108 0.69 -11.68 -10.54
CA GLU A 108 0.12 -11.72 -11.91
C GLU A 108 -1.13 -10.81 -12.04
N GLY A 109 -1.28 -10.13 -13.18
CA GLY A 109 -2.53 -9.49 -13.60
C GLY A 109 -2.66 -7.96 -13.46
N LYS A 110 -1.83 -7.25 -12.66
CA LYS A 110 -1.90 -5.76 -12.52
C LYS A 110 -0.58 -5.06 -12.14
N GLY A 111 0.49 -5.79 -11.86
CA GLY A 111 1.72 -5.23 -11.31
C GLY A 111 2.50 -4.34 -12.29
N GLY A 112 2.60 -4.73 -13.57
CA GLY A 112 3.53 -4.10 -14.53
C GLY A 112 3.27 -2.61 -14.79
N LYS A 113 2.02 -2.20 -15.07
CA LYS A 113 1.68 -0.79 -15.32
C LYS A 113 1.90 0.09 -14.09
N ILE A 114 1.53 -0.43 -12.91
CA ILE A 114 1.70 0.27 -11.63
C ILE A 114 3.19 0.39 -11.31
N LEU A 115 3.96 -0.66 -11.56
CA LEU A 115 5.41 -0.69 -11.39
C LEU A 115 6.09 0.36 -12.26
N VAL A 116 5.75 0.43 -13.56
CA VAL A 116 6.31 1.44 -14.47
C VAL A 116 5.98 2.86 -14.01
N ALA A 117 4.73 3.12 -13.60
CA ALA A 117 4.35 4.43 -13.06
C ALA A 117 5.18 4.82 -11.84
N LYS A 118 5.35 3.91 -10.90
CA LYS A 118 6.16 4.11 -9.69
C LYS A 118 7.63 4.34 -10.02
N LEU A 119 8.19 3.59 -10.96
CA LEU A 119 9.59 3.73 -11.37
C LEU A 119 9.86 5.11 -11.97
N VAL A 120 8.96 5.60 -12.83
CA VAL A 120 9.08 6.92 -13.44
C VAL A 120 8.99 8.03 -12.40
N ASP A 121 8.02 7.95 -11.48
CA ASP A 121 7.88 8.95 -10.42
C ASP A 121 9.13 9.00 -9.51
N GLU A 122 9.74 7.84 -9.24
CA GLU A 122 10.96 7.76 -8.45
C GLU A 122 12.18 8.30 -9.19
N ALA A 123 12.31 7.97 -10.48
CA ALA A 123 13.40 8.48 -11.32
C ALA A 123 13.38 10.02 -11.42
N ILE A 124 12.19 10.63 -11.47
CA ILE A 124 12.04 12.09 -11.46
C ILE A 124 12.52 12.69 -10.13
N ASN A 125 12.21 12.07 -8.99
CA ASN A 125 12.69 12.55 -7.69
C ASN A 125 14.22 12.47 -7.60
N ARG A 126 14.82 11.34 -8.02
CA ARG A 126 16.29 11.18 -8.01
C ARG A 126 17.00 12.15 -8.94
N GLN A 127 16.41 12.41 -10.11
CA GLN A 127 16.92 13.42 -11.02
C GLN A 127 16.87 14.82 -10.38
N THR A 128 15.80 15.13 -9.65
CA THR A 128 15.67 16.38 -8.91
C THR A 128 16.80 16.52 -7.88
N ASP A 129 17.06 15.48 -7.09
CA ASP A 129 18.15 15.44 -6.11
C ASP A 129 19.53 15.58 -6.76
N ARG A 130 19.77 14.89 -7.88
CA ARG A 130 21.01 14.95 -8.66
C ARG A 130 21.29 16.35 -9.23
N VAL A 131 20.26 17.01 -9.77
CA VAL A 131 20.39 18.38 -10.30
C VAL A 131 20.50 19.42 -9.18
N HIS A 132 20.02 19.12 -7.97
CA HIS A 132 20.31 19.95 -6.81
C HIS A 132 21.75 19.80 -6.31
N ALA A 133 22.29 18.58 -6.30
CA ALA A 133 23.64 18.29 -5.80
C ALA A 133 24.75 18.72 -6.78
N SER A 134 24.50 18.61 -8.08
CA SER A 134 25.38 19.18 -9.10
C SER A 134 24.93 20.62 -9.34
N ASP A 135 25.75 21.63 -9.06
CA ASP A 135 25.41 23.08 -9.23
C ASP A 135 25.11 23.49 -10.70
N THR A 136 24.88 22.51 -11.58
CA THR A 136 24.62 22.61 -13.01
C THR A 136 23.12 22.79 -13.25
N ARG A 137 22.70 24.03 -13.52
CA ARG A 137 21.31 24.36 -13.89
C ARG A 137 21.12 24.46 -15.40
N SER A 138 21.60 23.48 -16.16
CA SER A 138 21.33 23.47 -17.60
C SER A 138 19.90 22.97 -17.84
N ARG A 139 19.16 23.60 -18.77
CA ARG A 139 17.79 23.17 -19.13
C ARG A 139 17.75 21.71 -19.60
N ALA A 140 18.83 21.22 -20.20
CA ALA A 140 18.97 19.81 -20.57
C ALA A 140 19.04 18.91 -19.33
N SER A 141 19.88 19.24 -18.34
CA SER A 141 19.97 18.45 -17.10
C SER A 141 18.66 18.39 -16.31
N LEU A 142 17.84 19.44 -16.36
CA LEU A 142 16.54 19.53 -15.69
C LEU A 142 15.45 18.65 -16.31
N LEU A 143 15.61 18.24 -17.57
CA LEU A 143 14.59 17.51 -18.32
C LEU A 143 15.03 16.10 -18.73
N THR A 144 16.28 15.72 -18.46
CA THR A 144 16.83 14.42 -18.85
C THR A 144 16.94 13.47 -17.66
N LEU A 145 16.28 12.32 -17.76
CA LEU A 145 16.45 11.17 -16.88
C LEU A 145 17.58 10.28 -17.39
N THR A 146 18.54 9.99 -16.52
CA THR A 146 19.69 9.11 -16.80
C THR A 146 19.42 7.68 -16.34
N GLU A 147 20.28 6.74 -16.74
CA GLU A 147 20.18 5.36 -16.29
C GLU A 147 20.23 5.25 -14.75
N ALA A 148 21.08 6.05 -14.11
CA ALA A 148 21.19 6.08 -12.65
C ALA A 148 19.88 6.50 -11.95
N ASP A 149 19.07 7.34 -12.61
CA ASP A 149 17.77 7.75 -12.09
C ASP A 149 16.74 6.59 -12.18
N LEU A 150 16.85 5.77 -13.25
CA LEU A 150 15.99 4.61 -13.50
C LEU A 150 16.40 3.33 -12.75
N LEU A 151 17.66 3.20 -12.35
CA LEU A 151 18.09 2.06 -11.57
C LEU A 151 17.31 2.04 -10.26
N VAL A 152 16.58 0.95 -10.05
CA VAL A 152 15.97 0.65 -8.76
C VAL A 152 17.13 0.40 -7.81
N ASP A 153 17.55 1.44 -7.10
CA ASP A 153 18.21 1.19 -5.83
C ASP A 153 17.14 0.53 -4.95
N ASP A 154 17.28 -0.78 -4.76
CA ASP A 154 16.45 -1.58 -3.86
C ASP A 154 16.62 -1.11 -2.41
N SER A 155 17.53 -0.17 -2.16
CA SER A 155 17.48 0.69 -1.00
C SER A 155 16.49 1.84 -1.23
N ALA A 156 15.30 1.71 -0.65
CA ALA A 156 14.75 2.92 -0.02
C ALA A 156 15.89 3.53 0.82
N PRO A 157 16.10 4.85 0.78
CA PRO A 157 17.37 5.48 1.18
C PRO A 157 17.84 4.92 2.50
N HIS A 158 18.83 4.01 2.46
CA HIS A 158 19.41 3.49 3.67
C HIS A 158 20.16 4.66 4.27
N LYS A 159 19.55 5.27 5.28
CA LYS A 159 20.24 6.23 6.11
C LYS A 159 21.50 5.53 6.62
N SER A 160 22.63 6.25 6.63
CA SER A 160 23.88 5.71 7.17
C SER A 160 23.63 5.14 8.57
N ALA A 161 24.44 4.18 9.00
CA ALA A 161 24.32 3.62 10.36
C ALA A 161 24.30 4.74 11.42
N GLU A 162 25.10 5.79 11.22
CA GLU A 162 25.11 6.99 12.07
C GLU A 162 23.76 7.71 12.13
N ALA A 163 23.05 7.82 11.00
CA ALA A 163 21.74 8.46 10.97
C ALA A 163 20.64 7.59 11.62
N ILE A 164 20.77 6.27 11.61
CA ILE A 164 19.91 5.37 12.40
C ILE A 164 20.20 5.54 13.90
N ASP A 165 21.47 5.60 14.28
CA ASP A 165 21.89 5.79 15.68
C ASP A 165 21.38 7.12 16.25
N VAL A 166 21.37 8.19 15.44
CA VAL A 166 20.76 9.48 15.83
C VAL A 166 19.26 9.33 16.14
N ILE A 167 18.52 8.56 15.34
CA ILE A 167 17.08 8.35 15.58
C ILE A 167 16.86 7.46 16.81
N LEU A 168 17.71 6.44 17.02
CA LEU A 168 17.69 5.63 18.24
C LEU A 168 18.02 6.46 19.49
N ALA A 169 18.94 7.42 19.39
CA ALA A 169 19.21 8.36 20.47
C ALA A 169 18.01 9.27 20.76
N LYS A 170 17.27 9.71 19.73
CA LYS A 170 16.00 10.44 19.92
C LYS A 170 14.96 9.57 20.64
N LEU A 171 14.86 8.29 20.27
CA LEU A 171 13.98 7.32 20.95
C LEU A 171 14.38 7.17 22.42
N ASP A 172 15.68 7.07 22.71
CA ASP A 172 16.18 6.96 24.09
C ASP A 172 15.91 8.21 24.92
N GLY A 173 15.92 9.39 24.28
CA GLY A 173 15.58 10.66 24.90
C GLY A 173 14.10 10.86 25.24
N VAL A 174 13.18 10.02 24.71
CA VAL A 174 11.77 10.05 25.13
C VAL A 174 11.69 9.62 26.59
N ILE A 175 11.08 10.41 27.47
CA ILE A 175 10.97 10.05 28.89
C ILE A 175 10.08 8.81 29.06
N GLY A 176 10.41 7.91 29.99
CA GLY A 176 9.63 6.71 30.27
C GLY A 176 9.62 5.67 29.14
N LEU A 177 8.54 4.88 29.06
CA LEU A 177 8.25 3.92 27.98
C LEU A 177 9.35 2.86 27.72
N ALA A 178 10.04 2.39 28.77
CA ALA A 178 11.14 1.44 28.64
C ALA A 178 10.75 0.19 27.82
N GLY A 179 9.59 -0.42 28.12
CA GLY A 179 9.09 -1.58 27.39
C GLY A 179 8.80 -1.33 25.90
N VAL A 180 8.37 -0.11 25.55
CA VAL A 180 8.15 0.31 24.15
C VAL A 180 9.48 0.50 23.44
N LYS A 181 10.45 1.18 24.10
CA LYS A 181 11.80 1.38 23.53
C LYS A 181 12.49 0.05 23.25
N ASP A 182 12.40 -0.90 24.17
CA ASP A 182 12.98 -2.23 24.01
C ASP A 182 12.32 -3.00 22.86
N HIS A 183 10.99 -2.92 22.72
CA HIS A 183 10.28 -3.49 21.57
C HIS A 183 10.74 -2.89 20.25
N VAL A 184 10.84 -1.56 20.16
CA VAL A 184 11.29 -0.87 18.94
C VAL A 184 12.73 -1.22 18.61
N LYS A 185 13.63 -1.27 19.60
CA LYS A 185 15.03 -1.69 19.40
C LYS A 185 15.13 -3.14 18.95
N SER A 186 14.34 -4.04 19.54
CA SER A 186 14.27 -5.45 19.14
C SER A 186 13.77 -5.59 17.69
N LEU A 187 12.74 -4.83 17.30
CA LEU A 187 12.27 -4.77 15.92
C LEU A 187 13.38 -4.32 14.97
N VAL A 188 14.05 -3.20 15.27
CA VAL A 188 15.18 -2.69 14.45
C VAL A 188 16.27 -3.74 14.29
N ALA A 189 16.68 -4.41 15.37
CA ALA A 189 17.71 -5.43 15.32
C ALA A 189 17.30 -6.64 14.45
N GLN A 190 16.05 -7.10 14.56
CA GLN A 190 15.52 -8.18 13.74
C GLN A 190 15.54 -7.83 12.24
N LEU A 191 15.16 -6.59 11.90
CA LEU A 191 15.16 -6.10 10.53
C LEU A 191 16.58 -6.01 9.96
N GLN A 192 17.53 -5.46 10.72
CA GLN A 192 18.95 -5.40 10.31
C GLN A 192 19.55 -6.81 10.09
N ILE A 193 19.21 -7.77 10.96
CA ILE A 193 19.63 -9.18 10.78
C ILE A 193 19.01 -9.77 9.52
N SER A 194 17.71 -9.52 9.28
CA SER A 194 17.00 -9.99 8.09
C SER A 194 17.62 -9.42 6.81
N GLN A 195 17.97 -8.14 6.82
CA GLN A 195 18.64 -7.47 5.71
C GLN A 195 20.02 -8.09 5.44
N LYS A 196 20.87 -8.25 6.46
CA LYS A 196 22.18 -8.89 6.32
C LYS A 196 22.07 -10.32 5.77
N LYS A 197 21.07 -11.09 6.21
CA LYS A 197 20.80 -12.44 5.67
C LYS A 197 20.42 -12.42 4.19
N LYS A 198 19.64 -11.42 3.77
CA LYS A 198 19.24 -11.21 2.37
C LYS A 198 20.47 -10.84 1.50
N GLU A 199 21.33 -9.96 1.99
CA GLU A 199 22.60 -9.59 1.35
C GLU A 199 23.55 -10.78 1.18
N MET A 200 23.57 -11.69 2.16
CA MET A 200 24.35 -12.93 2.11
C MET A 200 23.71 -14.04 1.25
N GLY A 201 22.59 -13.76 0.56
CA GLY A 201 21.97 -14.71 -0.38
C GLY A 201 21.34 -15.94 0.28
N VAL A 202 21.03 -15.89 1.57
CA VAL A 202 20.42 -17.02 2.30
C VAL A 202 18.98 -17.23 1.82
N LYS A 203 18.74 -18.29 1.05
CA LYS A 203 17.41 -18.67 0.51
C LYS A 203 16.42 -18.92 1.65
N GLY A 204 15.21 -18.35 1.56
CA GLY A 204 14.15 -18.46 2.57
C GLY A 204 14.01 -17.24 3.49
N SER A 205 14.86 -16.23 3.34
CA SER A 205 14.81 -14.95 4.10
C SER A 205 13.85 -13.91 3.49
N SER A 206 13.05 -14.30 2.49
CA SER A 206 12.02 -13.45 1.91
C SER A 206 11.01 -13.06 2.98
N SER A 207 11.09 -11.80 3.41
CA SER A 207 10.26 -11.13 4.40
C SER A 207 8.77 -11.24 4.05
N GLY A 208 8.13 -12.34 4.44
CA GLY A 208 6.66 -12.49 4.40
C GLY A 208 5.99 -11.98 5.67
N ALA A 209 6.76 -11.43 6.61
CA ALA A 209 6.24 -10.88 7.85
C ALA A 209 5.67 -9.48 7.60
N THR A 210 4.40 -9.30 7.94
CA THR A 210 3.75 -7.99 7.91
C THR A 210 4.36 -7.06 8.96
N MET A 211 4.49 -5.79 8.59
CA MET A 211 5.05 -4.73 9.43
C MET A 211 3.98 -3.88 10.12
N HIS A 212 2.69 -4.20 9.91
CA HIS A 212 1.61 -3.46 10.54
C HIS A 212 1.50 -3.82 12.03
N MET A 213 1.13 -2.83 12.84
CA MET A 213 1.20 -2.93 14.30
C MET A 213 0.01 -2.27 14.99
N VAL A 214 -0.27 -2.70 16.21
CA VAL A 214 -1.27 -2.09 17.11
C VAL A 214 -0.53 -1.37 18.23
N PHE A 215 -0.86 -0.09 18.45
CA PHE A 215 -0.39 0.69 19.59
C PHE A 215 -1.50 0.78 20.63
N SER A 216 -1.27 0.15 21.77
CA SER A 216 -2.27 -0.05 22.81
C SER A 216 -1.88 0.74 24.07
N GLY A 217 -2.64 1.76 24.45
CA GLY A 217 -2.36 2.51 25.69
C GLY A 217 -3.23 3.75 25.86
N ASN A 218 -3.21 4.33 27.06
CA ASN A 218 -4.07 5.45 27.45
C ASN A 218 -3.75 6.75 26.68
N PRO A 219 -4.64 7.76 26.67
CA PRO A 219 -4.35 9.07 26.07
C PRO A 219 -3.08 9.68 26.62
N GLY A 220 -2.33 10.40 25.79
CA GLY A 220 -1.14 11.13 26.24
C GLY A 220 0.11 10.27 26.51
N THR A 221 0.05 8.94 26.33
CA THR A 221 1.22 8.04 26.52
C THR A 221 2.29 8.13 25.42
N GLY A 222 2.17 9.06 24.46
CA GLY A 222 3.18 9.29 23.43
C GLY A 222 3.11 8.37 22.20
N LYS A 223 1.99 7.68 21.96
CA LYS A 223 1.77 6.78 20.81
C LYS A 223 2.17 7.41 19.46
N THR A 224 1.66 8.60 19.17
CA THR A 224 1.95 9.33 17.91
C THR A 224 3.43 9.73 17.80
N THR A 225 4.04 10.13 18.92
CA THR A 225 5.47 10.48 18.97
C THR A 225 6.35 9.28 18.64
N ILE A 226 6.05 8.12 19.23
CA ILE A 226 6.77 6.87 18.93
C ILE A 226 6.49 6.43 17.48
N ALA A 227 5.26 6.55 16.97
CA ALA A 227 4.94 6.19 15.60
C ALA A 227 5.80 6.97 14.58
N ARG A 228 6.01 8.27 14.81
CA ARG A 228 6.87 9.12 13.98
C ARG A 228 8.33 8.64 13.98
N LEU A 229 8.87 8.31 15.14
CA LEU A 229 10.24 7.76 15.25
C LEU A 229 10.36 6.40 14.57
N VAL A 230 9.36 5.52 14.72
CA VAL A 230 9.33 4.22 14.03
C VAL A 230 9.28 4.41 12.51
N ALA A 231 8.48 5.35 12.00
CA ALA A 231 8.44 5.67 10.57
C ALA A 231 9.82 6.14 10.05
N GLU A 232 10.51 7.01 10.80
CA GLU A 232 11.87 7.45 10.47
C GLU A 232 12.88 6.30 10.49
N LEU A 233 12.80 5.40 11.47
CA LEU A 233 13.67 4.21 11.58
C LEU A 233 13.45 3.25 10.42
N LEU A 234 12.20 2.90 10.13
CA LEU A 234 11.86 1.98 9.03
C LEU A 234 12.27 2.55 7.68
N SER A 235 12.16 3.86 7.49
CA SER A 235 12.67 4.51 6.29
C SER A 235 14.21 4.48 6.23
N GLY A 236 14.88 4.78 7.34
CA GLY A 236 16.35 4.68 7.41
C GLY A 236 16.89 3.27 7.18
N LEU A 237 16.10 2.25 7.54
CA LEU A 237 16.39 0.83 7.28
C LEU A 237 15.92 0.35 5.91
N GLY A 238 15.44 1.23 5.03
CA GLY A 238 15.03 0.88 3.68
C GLY A 238 13.74 0.02 3.58
N TYR A 239 12.95 -0.05 4.65
CA TYR A 239 11.64 -0.72 4.64
C TYR A 239 10.50 0.22 4.20
N LEU A 240 10.70 1.52 4.37
CA LEU A 240 9.79 2.56 3.88
C LEU A 240 10.54 3.49 2.94
N ARG A 241 9.95 3.81 1.78
CA ARG A 241 10.56 4.73 0.81
C ARG A 241 10.71 6.14 1.38
N ARG A 242 9.76 6.55 2.21
CA ARG A 242 9.62 7.89 2.78
C ARG A 242 9.26 7.76 4.26
N GLY A 243 10.02 8.39 5.14
CA GLY A 243 9.79 8.33 6.60
C GLY A 243 8.65 9.23 7.10
N HIS A 244 7.67 9.57 6.26
CA HIS A 244 6.57 10.45 6.64
C HIS A 244 5.46 9.67 7.35
N LEU A 245 4.75 10.38 8.23
CA LEU A 245 3.61 9.88 9.00
C LEU A 245 2.36 10.63 8.55
N VAL A 246 1.34 9.89 8.12
CA VAL A 246 -0.01 10.41 7.88
C VAL A 246 -0.88 10.00 9.05
N GLU A 247 -1.41 10.96 9.77
CA GLU A 247 -2.30 10.74 10.91
C GLU A 247 -3.75 10.87 10.48
N THR A 248 -4.61 9.96 10.92
CA THR A 248 -6.03 9.97 10.62
C THR A 248 -6.83 9.33 11.76
N ASP A 249 -8.13 9.52 11.73
CA ASP A 249 -9.09 8.96 12.68
C ASP A 249 -10.36 8.52 11.94
N ARG A 250 -11.44 8.26 12.68
CA ARG A 250 -12.74 7.97 12.07
C ARG A 250 -13.21 9.08 11.12
N ALA A 251 -13.07 10.35 11.50
CA ALA A 251 -13.53 11.47 10.67
C ALA A 251 -12.73 11.57 9.37
N GLY A 252 -11.46 11.16 9.36
CA GLY A 252 -10.65 11.06 8.16
C GLY A 252 -11.00 9.89 7.24
N LEU A 253 -11.41 8.74 7.79
CA LEU A 253 -11.68 7.53 7.00
C LEU A 253 -13.14 7.37 6.57
N VAL A 254 -14.08 7.78 7.41
CA VAL A 254 -15.53 7.57 7.21
C VAL A 254 -16.16 8.79 6.53
N ALA A 255 -16.95 8.55 5.48
CA ALA A 255 -17.70 9.61 4.79
C ALA A 255 -19.13 9.74 5.35
N GLN A 256 -19.80 10.83 5.00
CA GLN A 256 -21.18 11.10 5.43
C GLN A 256 -22.23 10.48 4.51
N TYR A 257 -21.85 10.11 3.28
CA TYR A 257 -22.75 9.61 2.25
C TYR A 257 -22.38 8.19 1.79
N VAL A 258 -23.39 7.41 1.43
CA VAL A 258 -23.27 6.03 0.94
C VAL A 258 -22.35 5.97 -0.29
N GLY A 259 -21.42 5.02 -0.29
CA GLY A 259 -20.50 4.78 -1.40
C GLY A 259 -19.28 5.70 -1.45
N GLN A 260 -19.17 6.69 -0.56
CA GLN A 260 -18.02 7.59 -0.50
C GLN A 260 -16.94 7.13 0.49
N THR A 261 -17.31 6.31 1.48
CA THR A 261 -16.38 5.89 2.54
C THR A 261 -15.21 5.09 1.99
N ALA A 262 -15.45 4.15 1.07
CA ALA A 262 -14.38 3.38 0.44
C ALA A 262 -13.40 4.27 -0.34
N ILE A 263 -13.92 5.28 -1.05
CA ILE A 263 -13.10 6.25 -1.80
C ILE A 263 -12.26 7.09 -0.84
N LYS A 264 -12.89 7.63 0.21
CA LYS A 264 -12.22 8.47 1.21
C LYS A 264 -11.12 7.71 1.95
N THR A 265 -11.43 6.50 2.41
CA THR A 265 -10.45 5.60 3.05
C THR A 265 -9.28 5.32 2.10
N ARG A 266 -9.56 4.99 0.84
CA ARG A 266 -8.52 4.77 -0.18
C ARG A 266 -7.63 5.99 -0.36
N THR A 267 -8.19 7.18 -0.52
CA THR A 267 -7.41 8.42 -0.69
C THR A 267 -6.48 8.67 0.49
N VAL A 268 -6.94 8.46 1.72
CA VAL A 268 -6.11 8.62 2.92
C VAL A 268 -4.97 7.59 2.93
N VAL A 269 -5.26 6.32 2.65
CA VAL A 269 -4.23 5.28 2.60
C VAL A 269 -3.22 5.53 1.48
N GLU A 270 -3.67 5.96 0.30
CA GLU A 270 -2.80 6.30 -0.83
C GLU A 270 -1.84 7.46 -0.51
N SER A 271 -2.26 8.42 0.33
CA SER A 271 -1.38 9.50 0.80
C SER A 271 -0.25 9.02 1.73
N ALA A 272 -0.43 7.86 2.37
CA ALA A 272 0.57 7.24 3.23
C ALA A 272 1.53 6.31 2.47
N VAL A 273 1.33 6.09 1.16
CA VAL A 273 2.19 5.24 0.33
C VAL A 273 3.65 5.67 0.40
N GLY A 274 4.52 4.70 0.64
CA GLY A 274 5.94 4.89 0.90
C GLY A 274 6.27 5.19 2.36
N GLY A 275 5.30 5.50 3.21
CA GLY A 275 5.48 5.85 4.62
C GLY A 275 4.55 5.10 5.57
N MET A 276 4.13 5.78 6.64
CA MET A 276 3.31 5.19 7.69
C MET A 276 1.94 5.88 7.81
N LEU A 277 0.87 5.08 7.84
CA LEU A 277 -0.47 5.53 8.21
C LEU A 277 -0.72 5.23 9.69
N PHE A 278 -1.02 6.27 10.47
CA PHE A 278 -1.41 6.16 11.87
C PHE A 278 -2.90 6.43 12.02
N VAL A 279 -3.65 5.43 12.45
CA VAL A 279 -5.09 5.51 12.69
C VAL A 279 -5.33 5.59 14.18
N ASP A 280 -5.63 6.79 14.68
CA ASP A 280 -5.96 7.00 16.09
C ASP A 280 -7.39 6.56 16.41
N GLU A 281 -7.59 6.14 17.65
CA GLU A 281 -8.84 5.54 18.16
C GLU A 281 -9.47 4.55 17.17
N ALA A 282 -8.67 3.61 16.65
CA ALA A 282 -9.09 2.69 15.59
C ALA A 282 -10.32 1.85 15.97
N TYR A 283 -10.52 1.56 17.26
CA TYR A 283 -11.73 0.90 17.78
C TYR A 283 -13.01 1.71 17.51
N ALA A 284 -12.91 3.05 17.39
CA ALA A 284 -14.04 3.92 17.10
C ALA A 284 -14.45 3.90 15.62
N LEU A 285 -13.68 3.24 14.74
CA LEU A 285 -14.08 3.06 13.34
C LEU A 285 -15.36 2.25 13.19
N VAL A 286 -15.66 1.34 14.12
CA VAL A 286 -16.92 0.60 14.14
C VAL A 286 -17.55 0.76 15.51
N LYS A 287 -18.51 1.68 15.63
CA LYS A 287 -19.16 1.97 16.92
C LYS A 287 -20.19 0.92 17.32
N ASP A 288 -20.95 0.43 16.33
CA ASP A 288 -22.08 -0.47 16.56
C ASP A 288 -22.25 -1.47 15.42
N ALA A 289 -23.02 -2.53 15.68
CA ALA A 289 -23.34 -3.53 14.66
C ALA A 289 -24.16 -2.97 13.47
N LYS A 290 -24.74 -1.77 13.61
CA LYS A 290 -25.50 -1.08 12.56
C LYS A 290 -24.69 -0.02 11.82
N ASP A 291 -23.45 0.24 12.22
CA ASP A 291 -22.57 1.24 11.61
C ASP A 291 -22.00 0.73 10.27
N SER A 292 -22.82 0.79 9.23
CA SER A 292 -22.45 0.32 7.88
C SER A 292 -21.28 1.09 7.29
N PHE A 293 -21.19 2.39 7.56
CA PHE A 293 -20.11 3.24 7.05
C PHE A 293 -18.78 2.92 7.74
N GLY A 294 -18.80 2.77 9.06
CA GLY A 294 -17.61 2.39 9.83
C GLY A 294 -17.05 1.03 9.41
N ARG A 295 -17.93 0.05 9.22
CA ARG A 295 -17.55 -1.27 8.69
C ARG A 295 -16.97 -1.19 7.30
N GLU A 296 -17.58 -0.41 6.41
CA GLU A 296 -17.05 -0.19 5.06
C GLU A 296 -15.64 0.42 5.07
N ALA A 297 -15.37 1.38 5.97
CA ALA A 297 -14.03 1.96 6.15
C ALA A 297 -13.02 0.92 6.62
N LEU A 298 -13.35 0.17 7.69
CA LEU A 298 -12.45 -0.84 8.25
C LEU A 298 -12.15 -1.95 7.24
N ASP A 299 -13.17 -2.44 6.53
CA ASP A 299 -13.01 -3.47 5.51
C ASP A 299 -12.15 -2.99 4.33
N THR A 300 -12.37 -1.73 3.91
CA THR A 300 -11.56 -1.10 2.86
C THR A 300 -10.12 -0.94 3.32
N LEU A 301 -9.89 -0.48 4.56
CA LEU A 301 -8.55 -0.34 5.15
C LEU A 301 -7.83 -1.69 5.18
N ILE A 302 -8.46 -2.73 5.74
CA ILE A 302 -7.91 -4.10 5.81
C ILE A 302 -7.52 -4.62 4.43
N LYS A 303 -8.36 -4.39 3.41
CA LYS A 303 -8.06 -4.79 2.03
C LYS A 303 -6.84 -4.04 1.48
N LEU A 304 -6.79 -2.72 1.66
CA LEU A 304 -5.69 -1.89 1.16
C LEU A 304 -4.36 -2.22 1.84
N VAL A 305 -4.41 -2.52 3.14
CA VAL A 305 -3.27 -2.97 3.94
C VAL A 305 -2.70 -4.29 3.39
N GLU A 306 -3.55 -5.22 2.97
CA GLU A 306 -3.10 -6.45 2.29
C GLU A 306 -2.51 -6.15 0.91
N ASP A 307 -3.24 -5.38 0.09
CA ASP A 307 -2.87 -5.10 -1.31
C ASP A 307 -1.56 -4.30 -1.41
N MET A 308 -1.24 -3.49 -0.39
CA MET A 308 -0.08 -2.58 -0.34
C MET A 308 0.88 -2.88 0.81
N ARG A 309 0.90 -4.13 1.31
CA ARG A 309 1.67 -4.53 2.51
C ARG A 309 3.17 -4.17 2.47
N ASP A 310 3.74 -4.13 1.26
CA ASP A 310 5.16 -3.85 1.01
C ASP A 310 5.43 -2.36 0.68
N GLU A 311 4.39 -1.53 0.72
CA GLU A 311 4.44 -0.12 0.32
C GLU A 311 4.04 0.84 1.43
N ILE A 312 3.32 0.35 2.44
CA ILE A 312 2.90 1.13 3.60
C ILE A 312 3.06 0.33 4.88
N VAL A 313 3.31 1.04 5.97
CA VAL A 313 3.12 0.51 7.32
C VAL A 313 1.89 1.17 7.93
N VAL A 314 1.06 0.40 8.60
CA VAL A 314 -0.16 0.90 9.23
C VAL A 314 -0.10 0.61 10.71
N VAL A 315 -0.39 1.63 11.51
CA VAL A 315 -0.47 1.56 12.97
C VAL A 315 -1.91 1.84 13.37
N LEU A 316 -2.55 0.88 14.03
CA LEU A 316 -3.85 1.10 14.67
C LEU A 316 -3.60 1.45 16.14
N ALA A 317 -4.03 2.63 16.57
CA ALA A 317 -3.87 3.08 17.94
C ALA A 317 -5.19 3.13 18.70
N GLY A 318 -5.15 2.87 20.00
CA GLY A 318 -6.31 2.99 20.86
C GLY A 318 -6.07 2.51 22.29
N TYR A 319 -7.14 2.47 23.08
CA TYR A 319 -7.09 2.03 24.46
C TYR A 319 -6.98 0.51 24.58
N PRO A 320 -6.33 -0.02 25.64
CA PRO A 320 -6.04 -1.44 25.70
C PRO A 320 -7.24 -2.36 25.62
N LYS A 321 -8.30 -2.04 26.36
CA LYS A 321 -9.50 -2.86 26.39
C LYS A 321 -10.20 -2.88 25.03
N GLU A 322 -10.38 -1.72 24.44
CA GLU A 322 -11.11 -1.49 23.20
C GLU A 322 -10.35 -2.07 21.99
N MET A 323 -9.02 -1.98 21.97
CA MET A 323 -8.21 -2.61 20.92
C MET A 323 -8.23 -4.14 21.02
N ASN A 324 -8.22 -4.70 22.24
CA ASN A 324 -8.38 -6.14 22.44
C ASN A 324 -9.75 -6.62 21.95
N GLU A 325 -10.81 -5.87 22.25
CA GLU A 325 -12.15 -6.15 21.74
C GLU A 325 -12.20 -6.05 20.21
N LEU A 326 -11.63 -5.02 19.59
CA LEU A 326 -11.57 -4.90 18.13
C LEU A 326 -10.88 -6.10 17.48
N MET A 327 -9.72 -6.52 18.00
CA MET A 327 -8.97 -7.66 17.47
C MET A 327 -9.70 -8.99 17.68
N ALA A 328 -10.43 -9.15 18.79
CA ALA A 328 -11.23 -10.34 19.06
C ALA A 328 -12.43 -10.46 18.11
N HIS A 329 -13.11 -9.35 17.83
CA HIS A 329 -14.30 -9.33 16.98
C HIS A 329 -13.98 -9.31 15.48
N ASN A 330 -12.80 -8.83 15.08
CA ASN A 330 -12.40 -8.76 13.68
C ASN A 330 -11.13 -9.59 13.41
N PRO A 331 -11.29 -10.87 13.00
CA PRO A 331 -10.15 -11.73 12.63
C PRO A 331 -9.28 -11.13 11.52
N GLY A 332 -9.85 -10.30 10.65
CA GLY A 332 -9.11 -9.63 9.56
C GLY A 332 -8.09 -8.61 10.08
N VAL A 333 -8.41 -7.91 11.17
CA VAL A 333 -7.46 -7.06 11.89
C VAL A 333 -6.40 -7.94 12.57
N ARG A 334 -6.81 -8.94 13.35
CA ARG A 334 -5.87 -9.79 14.09
C ARG A 334 -4.84 -10.49 13.18
N SER A 335 -5.24 -10.91 11.98
CA SER A 335 -4.32 -11.58 11.05
C SER A 335 -3.29 -10.65 10.41
N ARG A 336 -3.63 -9.37 10.22
CA ARG A 336 -2.79 -8.37 9.53
C ARG A 336 -1.97 -7.50 10.46
N PHE A 337 -2.36 -7.42 11.72
CA PHE A 337 -1.68 -6.63 12.75
C PHE A 337 -1.24 -7.56 13.91
N PRO A 338 -0.29 -8.49 13.67
CA PRO A 338 0.14 -9.46 14.67
C PRO A 338 0.99 -8.84 15.79
N THR A 339 1.63 -7.70 15.52
CA THR A 339 2.51 -7.01 16.46
C THR A 339 1.69 -6.02 17.29
N VAL A 340 1.66 -6.22 18.61
CA VAL A 340 0.99 -5.31 19.56
C VAL A 340 2.04 -4.71 20.47
N ILE A 341 2.14 -3.39 20.49
CA ILE A 341 3.01 -2.63 21.39
C ILE A 341 2.15 -1.96 22.45
N THR A 342 2.40 -2.30 23.71
CA THR A 342 1.67 -1.75 24.86
C THR A 342 2.42 -0.55 25.42
N PHE A 343 1.73 0.58 25.54
CA PHE A 343 2.20 1.83 26.09
C PHE A 343 1.66 1.95 27.51
N GLU A 344 2.57 1.77 28.48
CA GLU A 344 2.29 1.91 29.90
C GLU A 344 2.05 3.39 30.26
N ASP A 345 1.31 3.61 31.34
CA ASP A 345 1.10 4.95 31.88
C ASP A 345 2.42 5.53 32.42
N TYR A 346 2.56 6.85 32.31
CA TYR A 346 3.67 7.54 32.94
C TYR A 346 3.54 7.43 34.46
N CYS A 347 4.53 6.79 35.09
CA CYS A 347 4.72 6.89 36.54
C CYS A 347 5.19 8.31 36.89
N LEU A 348 4.84 8.79 38.09
CA LEU A 348 5.17 10.13 38.59
C LEU A 348 6.66 10.34 38.95
N ASP A 349 7.54 9.43 38.50
CA ASP A 349 8.94 9.31 38.94
C ASP A 349 9.94 9.98 37.99
#